data_AF-A0A2G9YRG6-F1
#
_entry.id   AF-A0A2G9YRG6-F1
#
_cell.length_a   1.000
_cell.length_b   1.000
_cell.length_c   1.000
_cell.angle_alpha   90.00
_cell.angle_beta   90.00
_cell.angle_gamma   90.00
#
_symmetry.space_group_name_H-M   'P 1'
#
loop_
_entity.id
_entity.type
_entity.pdbx_description
1 polymer ?
#
loop_
_entity_poly.entity_id
_entity_poly.type
_entity_poly.pdbx_seq_one_letter_code
_entity_poly.pdbx_strand_id
1 'polypeptide(L)'
;MILSIDTSTFKTGIGLYWQNGRQLSKEYYWESQKNQSQELLINIDKFLKENKVNLQNLKAIGVMLGPGSYTGLRVGLTVANTLGWALGIPVLGLFKEDNRLISKQGQGRAPHEVSTLEIAQRAFAKYKTLKNPKFSQIALPCYAQNCK
;
A
#
# COMPACT_ATOMS: atom_id res chain seq x y z
N MET A 1 3.12 10.93 5.16
CA MET A 1 1.87 10.16 5.22
C MET A 1 1.96 8.99 4.27
N ILE A 2 1.44 7.83 4.64
CA ILE A 2 1.55 6.60 3.84
C ILE A 2 0.16 6.21 3.35
N LEU A 3 0.01 6.05 2.03
CA LEU A 3 -1.17 5.47 1.40
C LEU A 3 -0.91 3.98 1.20
N SER A 4 -1.83 3.10 1.57
CA SER A 4 -1.79 1.67 1.24
C SER A 4 -2.84 1.30 0.21
N ILE A 5 -2.54 0.31 -0.62
CA ILE A 5 -3.42 -0.23 -1.65
C ILE A 5 -3.42 -1.76 -1.53
N ASP A 6 -4.61 -2.35 -1.42
CA ASP A 6 -4.83 -3.79 -1.54
C ASP A 6 -5.88 -4.08 -2.60
N THR A 7 -5.45 -4.80 -3.63
CA THR A 7 -6.27 -5.27 -4.77
C THR A 7 -6.14 -6.79 -4.93
N SER A 8 -5.63 -7.49 -3.90
CA SER A 8 -5.35 -8.92 -3.93
C SER A 8 -6.63 -9.78 -4.01
N THR A 9 -7.78 -9.22 -3.64
CA THR A 9 -9.09 -9.90 -3.70
C THR A 9 -10.14 -9.00 -4.38
N PHE A 10 -11.38 -9.48 -4.50
CA PHE A 10 -12.52 -8.68 -5.00
C PHE A 10 -12.87 -7.53 -4.04
N LYS A 11 -12.62 -7.71 -2.74
CA LYS A 11 -12.73 -6.66 -1.73
C LYS A 11 -11.46 -5.81 -1.80
N THR A 12 -11.55 -4.75 -2.60
CA THR A 12 -10.45 -3.81 -2.80
C THR A 12 -10.45 -2.81 -1.64
N GLY A 13 -9.27 -2.39 -1.20
CA GLY A 13 -9.16 -1.46 -0.11
C GLY A 13 -7.98 -0.53 -0.20
N ILE A 14 -8.12 0.61 0.47
CA ILE A 14 -7.11 1.65 0.59
C ILE A 14 -7.03 2.11 2.04
N GLY A 15 -5.83 2.51 2.48
CA GLY A 15 -5.60 2.97 3.84
C GLY A 15 -4.68 4.18 3.90
N LEU A 16 -4.88 5.00 4.93
CA LEU A 16 -4.00 6.12 5.25
C LEU A 16 -3.44 5.91 6.65
N TYR A 17 -2.11 5.98 6.76
CA TYR A 17 -1.42 5.93 8.03
C TYR A 17 -0.34 7.01 8.16
N TRP A 18 -0.30 7.63 9.33
CA TRP A 18 0.77 8.56 9.70
C TRP A 18 0.93 8.64 11.22
N GLN A 19 2.18 8.78 11.66
CA GLN A 19 2.52 8.88 13.09
C GLN A 19 3.69 9.87 13.28
N ASN A 20 3.43 11.17 13.15
CA ASN A 20 4.29 12.26 13.63
C ASN A 20 3.41 13.31 14.34
N GLY A 21 3.43 13.36 15.67
CA GLY A 21 2.66 14.32 16.49
C GLY A 21 1.18 13.97 16.71
N ARG A 22 0.42 13.72 15.64
CA ARG A 22 -0.97 13.21 15.71
C ARG A 22 -1.10 11.96 14.86
N GLN A 23 -1.61 10.88 15.45
CA GLN A 23 -1.84 9.64 14.72
C GLN A 23 -3.06 9.79 13.80
N LEU A 24 -2.88 9.43 12.52
CA LEU A 24 -3.94 9.24 11.55
C LEU A 24 -3.95 7.78 11.12
N SER A 25 -5.10 7.14 11.26
CA SER A 25 -5.35 5.75 10.86
C SER A 25 -6.74 5.67 10.25
N LYS A 26 -6.83 5.48 8.94
CA LYS A 26 -8.08 5.40 8.18
C LYS A 26 -7.98 4.28 7.17
N GLU A 27 -9.09 3.61 6.91
CA GLU A 27 -9.22 2.58 5.86
C GLU A 27 -10.58 2.69 5.19
N TYR A 28 -10.64 2.28 3.94
CA TYR A 28 -11.84 2.23 3.14
C TYR A 28 -11.80 0.99 2.24
N TYR A 29 -12.91 0.26 2.19
CA TYR A 29 -13.07 -0.95 1.38
C TYR A 29 -14.31 -0.85 0.52
N TRP A 30 -14.26 -1.47 -0.65
CA TRP A 30 -15.41 -1.70 -1.50
C TRP A 30 -15.26 -3.02 -2.23
N GLU A 31 -16.38 -3.57 -2.69
CA GLU A 31 -16.39 -4.73 -3.56
C GLU A 31 -16.30 -4.29 -5.01
N SER A 32 -15.29 -4.79 -5.73
CA SER A 32 -15.10 -4.47 -7.13
C SER A 32 -15.56 -5.63 -8.02
N GLN A 33 -16.59 -5.39 -8.81
CA GLN A 33 -17.17 -6.35 -9.77
C GLN A 33 -16.38 -6.32 -11.09
N LYS A 34 -15.06 -6.56 -11.04
CA LYS A 34 -14.10 -6.54 -12.18
C LYS A 34 -13.75 -5.16 -12.77
N ASN A 35 -14.13 -4.06 -12.11
CA ASN A 35 -13.83 -2.69 -12.57
C ASN A 35 -12.72 -2.00 -11.74
N GLN A 36 -11.84 -2.79 -11.12
CA GLN A 36 -10.79 -2.31 -10.21
C GLN A 36 -9.92 -1.20 -10.83
N SER A 37 -9.64 -1.28 -12.13
CA SER A 37 -8.83 -0.29 -12.85
C SER A 37 -9.48 1.09 -12.95
N GLN A 38 -10.82 1.15 -13.02
CA GLN A 38 -11.59 2.39 -13.10
C GLN A 38 -11.88 2.94 -11.70
N GLU A 39 -12.23 2.07 -10.76
CA GLU A 39 -12.68 2.45 -9.42
C GLU A 39 -11.54 2.90 -8.51
N LEU A 40 -10.37 2.26 -8.61
CA LEU A 40 -9.28 2.45 -7.64
C LEU A 40 -8.83 3.91 -7.55
N LEU A 41 -8.56 4.56 -8.68
CA LEU A 41 -8.07 5.95 -8.68
C LEU A 41 -9.15 6.93 -8.20
N ILE A 42 -10.40 6.71 -8.58
CA ILE A 42 -11.55 7.52 -8.13
C ILE A 42 -11.72 7.41 -6.62
N ASN A 43 -11.64 6.19 -6.07
CA ASN A 43 -11.77 5.96 -4.64
C ASN A 43 -10.57 6.49 -3.86
N ILE A 44 -9.35 6.43 -4.40
CA ILE A 44 -8.19 7.10 -3.80
C ILE A 44 -8.44 8.60 -3.69
N ASP A 45 -8.84 9.27 -4.78
CA ASP A 45 -9.08 10.72 -4.77
C ASP A 45 -10.17 11.12 -3.77
N LYS A 46 -11.31 10.43 -3.76
CA LYS A 46 -12.39 10.64 -2.79
C LYS A 46 -11.89 10.47 -1.35
N PHE A 47 -11.20 9.36 -1.08
CA PHE A 47 -10.70 9.04 0.25
C PHE A 47 -9.69 10.06 0.78
N LEU A 48 -8.79 10.57 -0.08
CA LEU A 48 -7.87 11.63 0.30
C LEU A 48 -8.62 12.93 0.61
N LYS A 49 -9.60 13.32 -0.22
CA LYS A 49 -10.41 14.53 -0.03
C LYS A 49 -11.23 14.48 1.26
N GLU A 50 -11.91 13.37 1.53
CA GLU A 50 -12.70 13.15 2.75
C GLU A 50 -11.85 13.27 4.02
N ASN A 51 -10.60 12.81 3.96
CA ASN A 51 -9.65 12.89 5.07
C ASN A 51 -8.83 14.20 5.07
N LYS A 52 -9.16 15.16 4.21
CA LYS A 52 -8.48 16.47 4.07
C LYS A 52 -6.97 16.33 3.83
N VAL A 53 -6.59 15.33 3.05
CA VAL A 53 -5.22 15.03 2.69
C VAL A 53 -4.95 15.48 1.26
N ASN A 54 -3.96 16.35 1.07
CA ASN A 54 -3.44 16.64 -0.26
C ASN A 54 -2.57 15.47 -0.74
N LEU A 55 -2.71 15.08 -2.01
CA LEU A 55 -1.90 14.05 -2.67
C LEU A 55 -0.39 14.30 -2.50
N GLN A 56 0.06 15.56 -2.54
CA GLN A 56 1.47 15.94 -2.36
C GLN A 56 2.02 15.71 -0.94
N ASN A 57 1.14 15.49 0.05
CA ASN A 57 1.54 15.20 1.44
C ASN A 57 1.89 13.72 1.64
N LEU A 58 1.63 12.87 0.65
CA LEU A 58 2.07 11.48 0.65
C LEU A 58 3.60 11.41 0.63
N LYS A 59 4.14 10.43 1.35
CA LYS A 59 5.59 10.21 1.53
C LYS A 59 6.03 8.86 1.00
N ALA A 60 5.12 7.89 0.95
CA ALA A 60 5.31 6.61 0.27
C ALA A 60 3.96 5.97 -0.01
N ILE A 61 3.95 4.96 -0.86
CA ILE A 61 2.80 4.12 -1.15
C ILE A 61 3.13 2.68 -0.77
N GLY A 62 2.34 2.07 0.11
CA GLY A 62 2.38 0.64 0.40
C GLY A 62 1.48 -0.13 -0.54
N VAL A 63 1.94 -1.25 -1.09
CA VAL A 63 1.13 -2.09 -1.99
C VAL A 63 1.23 -3.56 -1.59
N MET A 64 0.08 -4.24 -1.53
CA MET A 64 0.04 -5.69 -1.36
C MET A 64 0.57 -6.38 -2.64
N LEU A 65 1.58 -7.23 -2.48
CA LEU A 65 2.17 -8.03 -3.55
C LEU A 65 1.56 -9.43 -3.68
N GLY A 66 0.80 -9.88 -2.68
CA GLY A 66 0.09 -11.15 -2.69
C GLY A 66 0.34 -12.02 -1.44
N PRO A 67 -0.14 -13.27 -1.45
CA PRO A 67 -0.85 -13.94 -2.56
C PRO A 67 -2.24 -13.34 -2.86
N GLY A 68 -2.72 -13.47 -4.11
CA GLY A 68 -4.01 -12.92 -4.54
C GLY A 68 -4.29 -13.00 -6.05
N SER A 69 -5.35 -12.32 -6.50
CA SER A 69 -5.76 -12.18 -7.89
C SER A 69 -4.65 -11.54 -8.73
N TYR A 70 -4.13 -12.27 -9.72
CA TYR A 70 -3.09 -11.77 -10.63
C TYR A 70 -3.48 -10.46 -11.31
N THR A 71 -4.72 -10.39 -11.82
CA THR A 71 -5.24 -9.17 -12.47
C THR A 71 -5.35 -8.02 -11.48
N GLY A 72 -5.89 -8.26 -10.29
CA GLY A 72 -6.05 -7.22 -9.27
C GLY A 72 -4.71 -6.68 -8.77
N LEU A 73 -3.78 -7.58 -8.41
CA LEU A 73 -2.43 -7.21 -7.97
C LEU A 73 -1.72 -6.33 -8.99
N ARG A 74 -1.82 -6.64 -10.29
CA ARG A 74 -1.24 -5.79 -11.35
C ARG A 74 -1.89 -4.41 -11.42
N VAL A 75 -3.21 -4.32 -11.29
CA VAL A 75 -3.91 -3.03 -11.25
C VAL A 75 -3.40 -2.17 -10.09
N GLY A 76 -3.38 -2.73 -8.87
CA GLY A 76 -2.89 -2.00 -7.70
C GLY A 76 -1.43 -1.57 -7.84
N LEU A 77 -0.59 -2.44 -8.39
CA LEU A 77 0.83 -2.18 -8.61
C LEU A 77 1.07 -1.09 -9.65
N THR A 78 0.34 -1.13 -10.77
CA THR A 78 0.41 -0.11 -11.82
C THR A 78 0.00 1.24 -11.28
N VAL A 79 -1.12 1.32 -10.54
CA VAL A 79 -1.56 2.59 -9.93
C VAL A 79 -0.54 3.09 -8.90
N ALA A 80 -0.03 2.22 -8.03
CA ALA A 80 0.97 2.58 -7.03
C ALA A 80 2.25 3.13 -7.67
N ASN A 81 2.76 2.45 -8.72
CA ASN A 81 3.96 2.88 -9.44
C ASN A 81 3.76 4.20 -10.16
N THR A 82 2.63 4.38 -10.86
CA THR A 82 2.32 5.63 -11.56
C THR A 82 2.24 6.80 -10.58
N LEU A 83 1.54 6.64 -9.46
CA LEU A 83 1.45 7.66 -8.42
C LEU A 83 2.81 7.92 -7.76
N GLY A 84 3.57 6.86 -7.45
CA GLY A 84 4.90 6.97 -6.88
C GLY A 84 5.86 7.74 -7.79
N TRP A 85 5.83 7.45 -9.09
CA TRP A 85 6.64 8.13 -10.11
C TRP A 85 6.24 9.60 -10.23
N ALA A 86 4.93 9.88 -10.36
CA ALA A 86 4.42 11.24 -10.51
C ALA A 86 4.73 12.14 -9.30
N LEU A 87 4.75 11.56 -8.09
CA LEU A 87 5.02 12.28 -6.84
C LEU A 87 6.50 12.22 -6.42
N GLY A 88 7.34 11.44 -7.12
CA GLY A 88 8.74 11.23 -6.75
C GLY A 88 8.93 10.47 -5.42
N ILE A 89 7.93 9.71 -4.96
CA ILE A 89 7.94 9.00 -3.67
C ILE A 89 8.14 7.49 -3.83
N PRO A 90 8.75 6.80 -2.85
CA PRO A 90 8.96 5.36 -2.92
C PRO A 90 7.66 4.55 -2.88
N VAL A 91 7.67 3.42 -3.59
CA VAL A 91 6.62 2.39 -3.55
C VAL A 91 7.14 1.16 -2.82
N LEU A 92 6.40 0.73 -1.79
CA LEU A 92 6.80 -0.28 -0.83
C LEU A 92 5.91 -1.50 -1.00
N GLY A 93 6.44 -2.51 -1.69
CA GLY A 93 5.80 -3.81 -1.79
C GLY A 93 5.84 -4.58 -0.46
N LEU A 94 4.71 -5.17 -0.10
CA LEU A 94 4.50 -5.96 1.11
C LEU A 94 3.81 -7.28 0.77
N PHE A 95 4.23 -8.37 1.42
CA PHE A 95 3.58 -9.67 1.32
C PHE A 95 2.67 -9.91 2.52
N LYS A 96 1.62 -10.69 2.32
CA LYS A 96 0.68 -11.07 3.37
C LYS A 96 1.41 -11.76 4.52
N GLU A 97 2.23 -12.76 4.21
CA GLU A 97 3.05 -13.51 5.18
C GLU A 97 4.46 -12.94 5.44
N ASP A 98 4.64 -11.61 5.47
CA ASP A 98 5.95 -11.03 5.79
C ASP A 98 6.33 -11.27 7.27
N ASN A 99 6.91 -12.45 7.54
CA ASN A 99 7.39 -12.91 8.84
C ASN A 99 8.47 -12.02 9.48
N ARG A 100 9.06 -11.08 8.72
CA ARG A 100 10.15 -10.23 9.21
C ARG A 100 9.67 -9.01 10.00
N LEU A 101 8.39 -8.67 9.95
CA LEU A 101 7.81 -7.50 10.65
C LEU A 101 6.83 -7.88 11.78
N ILE A 102 6.56 -9.16 11.99
CA ILE A 102 5.52 -9.67 12.91
C ILE A 102 5.99 -9.74 14.37
N SER A 103 6.99 -8.95 14.79
CA SER A 103 7.54 -9.11 16.13
C SER A 103 6.66 -8.56 17.26
N LYS A 104 5.58 -7.79 17.03
CA LYS A 104 4.85 -7.12 18.16
C LYS A 104 3.33 -6.83 18.05
N GLN A 105 2.53 -7.47 17.19
CA GLN A 105 1.06 -7.25 17.26
C GLN A 105 0.25 -8.55 17.32
N GLY A 106 -0.16 -8.88 18.55
CA GLY A 106 -1.46 -9.47 18.89
C GLY A 106 -1.87 -10.74 18.16
N GLN A 107 -1.60 -11.89 18.78
CA GLN A 107 -2.41 -13.10 18.58
C GLN A 107 -3.87 -12.77 18.89
N GLY A 108 -4.79 -13.00 17.93
CA GLY A 108 -6.23 -12.83 18.16
C GLY A 108 -7.09 -12.45 16.96
N ARG A 109 -6.53 -12.20 15.76
CA ARG A 109 -7.32 -12.02 14.53
C ARG A 109 -7.32 -13.29 13.68
N ALA A 110 -8.47 -13.59 13.08
CA ALA A 110 -8.63 -14.72 12.18
C ALA A 110 -7.52 -14.72 11.10
N PRO A 111 -6.90 -15.87 10.81
CA PRO A 111 -5.55 -15.95 10.22
C PRO A 111 -5.40 -15.50 8.75
N HIS A 112 -6.40 -14.90 8.10
CA HIS A 112 -6.38 -14.78 6.63
C HIS A 112 -6.81 -13.45 5.99
N GLU A 113 -6.97 -12.34 6.72
CA GLU A 113 -7.22 -11.03 6.08
C GLU A 113 -6.34 -9.94 6.73
N VAL A 114 -5.28 -9.53 6.01
CA VAL A 114 -4.42 -8.41 6.44
C VAL A 114 -5.16 -7.13 6.09
N SER A 115 -5.39 -6.25 7.08
CA SER A 115 -6.10 -4.99 6.80
C SER A 115 -5.21 -4.01 6.03
N THR A 116 -5.81 -3.15 5.22
CA THR A 116 -5.10 -2.07 4.52
C THR A 116 -4.42 -1.12 5.48
N LEU A 117 -4.96 -0.92 6.69
CA LEU A 117 -4.28 -0.17 7.73
C LEU A 117 -2.99 -0.87 8.19
N GLU A 118 -3.00 -2.19 8.32
CA GLU A 118 -1.80 -2.96 8.66
C GLU A 118 -0.75 -2.86 7.54
N ILE A 119 -1.17 -2.92 6.27
CA ILE A 119 -0.29 -2.66 5.12
C ILE A 119 0.35 -1.27 5.23
N ALA A 120 -0.45 -0.24 5.56
CA ALA A 120 0.05 1.13 5.70
C ALA A 120 1.05 1.27 6.86
N GLN A 121 0.83 0.58 7.97
CA GLN A 121 1.72 0.54 9.13
C GLN A 121 3.05 -0.17 8.80
N ARG A 122 2.99 -1.35 8.17
CA ARG A 122 4.18 -2.08 7.71
C ARG A 122 4.98 -1.25 6.71
N ALA A 123 4.30 -0.57 5.78
CA ALA A 123 4.91 0.34 4.83
C ALA A 123 5.56 1.54 5.53
N PHE A 124 4.93 2.10 6.56
CA PHE A 124 5.55 3.17 7.36
C PHE A 124 6.82 2.70 8.09
N ALA A 125 6.81 1.50 8.66
CA ALA A 125 7.99 0.92 9.30
C ALA A 125 9.15 0.76 8.28
N LYS A 126 8.86 0.22 7.09
CA LYS A 126 9.84 0.10 5.99
C LYS A 126 10.30 1.46 5.46
N TYR A 127 9.42 2.46 5.42
CA TYR A 127 9.77 3.83 5.02
C TYR A 127 10.80 4.47 5.96
N LYS A 128 10.66 4.29 7.29
CA LYS A 128 11.62 4.85 8.27
C LYS A 128 13.04 4.34 8.12
N THR A 129 13.23 3.14 7.57
CA THR A 129 14.56 2.53 7.43
C THR A 129 15.28 2.93 6.14
N LEU A 130 14.60 3.66 5.23
CA LEU A 130 15.19 4.11 3.97
C LEU A 130 16.18 5.26 4.20
N LYS A 131 17.42 5.08 3.72
CA LYS A 131 18.46 6.12 3.76
C LYS A 131 18.25 7.25 2.75
N ASN A 132 17.57 6.99 1.62
CA ASN A 132 17.25 7.97 0.59
C ASN A 132 15.88 7.65 -0.06
N PRO A 133 14.76 8.18 0.46
CA PRO A 133 13.43 7.84 -0.01
C PRO A 133 13.07 8.63 -1.27
N LYS A 134 13.75 8.35 -2.39
CA LYS A 134 13.33 8.75 -3.74
C LYS A 134 12.57 7.62 -4.41
N PHE A 135 11.81 7.94 -5.46
CA PHE A 135 11.18 6.94 -6.30
C PHE A 135 12.18 5.85 -6.71
N SER A 136 11.87 4.62 -6.31
CA SER A 136 12.45 3.40 -6.84
C SER A 136 11.26 2.61 -7.35
N GLN A 137 11.31 2.13 -8.61
CA GLN A 137 10.41 1.05 -9.03
C GLN A 137 10.50 -0.02 -7.94
N ILE A 138 9.34 -0.42 -7.40
CA ILE A 138 9.15 -1.26 -6.21
C ILE A 138 10.45 -1.91 -5.75
N ALA A 139 10.87 -1.65 -4.51
CA ALA A 139 11.88 -2.48 -3.86
C ALA A 139 11.30 -3.89 -3.68
N LEU A 140 11.24 -4.63 -4.79
CA LEU A 140 11.04 -6.06 -4.85
C LEU A 140 12.23 -6.63 -4.09
N PRO A 141 12.02 -7.55 -3.13
CA PRO A 141 13.13 -8.35 -2.65
C PRO A 141 13.71 -9.09 -3.87
N CYS A 142 14.83 -8.61 -4.39
CA CYS A 142 15.67 -9.23 -5.40
C CYS A 142 14.93 -10.03 -6.50
N TYR A 143 14.36 -9.36 -7.50
CA TYR A 143 14.19 -9.98 -8.83
C TYR A 143 15.05 -9.29 -9.92
N ALA A 144 15.88 -8.32 -9.52
CA ALA A 144 16.80 -7.59 -10.40
C ALA A 144 18.23 -8.16 -10.41
N GLN A 145 18.43 -9.43 -10.05
CA GLN A 145 19.76 -10.07 -10.06
C GLN A 145 20.01 -11.02 -11.25
N ASN A 146 19.09 -11.13 -12.21
CA ASN A 146 19.31 -11.96 -13.41
C ASN A 146 18.76 -11.33 -14.70
N CYS A 147 19.05 -10.06 -14.95
CA CYS A 147 19.09 -9.58 -16.34
C CYS A 147 20.54 -9.69 -16.82
N LYS A 148 20.82 -10.76 -17.56
CA LYS A 148 21.97 -10.81 -18.47
C LYS A 148 21.73 -9.89 -19.65
#